data_AF-A0A9D9LRC9-F1
#
_entry.id   AF-A0A9D9LRC9-F1
#
_cell.length_a   1.000
_cell.length_b   1.000
_cell.length_c   1.000
_cell.angle_alpha   90.00
_cell.angle_beta   90.00
_cell.angle_gamma   90.00
#
_symmetry.space_group_name_H-M   'P 1'
#
loop_
_entity.id
_entity.type
_entity.pdbx_description
1 polymer ?
#
loop_
_entity_poly.entity_id
_entity_poly.type
_entity_poly.pdbx_seq_one_letter_code
_entity_poly.pdbx_strand_id
1 'polypeptide(L)'
;VPIDYRIAPSLKNSAYIHKLCETHEFDLIGTMESPEELSPFKIMGMLQDLNRIENKEPLVSKHKPKDGAISWVHHPLKRFFALSVAPRITITFEEIENIEGRKLHPASLHEQFWQEHKVKPSIALAWVSEGYELESLDLDNETITLRRVNKKSLLNIPRILTDTKLPADAQRELENFFEHIIKKYGLDI
;
A
#
# COMPACT_ATOMS: atom_id res chain seq x y z
N VAL A 1 -44.23 -8.13 -11.58
CA VAL A 1 -43.83 -8.54 -10.22
C VAL A 1 -43.60 -7.28 -9.40
N PRO A 2 -44.20 -7.10 -8.22
CA PRO A 2 -44.01 -5.90 -7.41
C PRO A 2 -42.55 -5.84 -6.92
N ILE A 3 -41.94 -4.66 -6.98
CA ILE A 3 -40.56 -4.44 -6.54
C ILE A 3 -40.58 -4.18 -5.03
N ASP A 4 -39.84 -4.99 -4.28
CA ASP A 4 -39.67 -4.85 -2.83
C ASP A 4 -38.54 -3.86 -2.52
N TYR A 5 -38.90 -2.73 -1.88
CA TYR A 5 -37.99 -1.63 -1.55
C TYR A 5 -37.13 -1.87 -0.30
N ARG A 6 -37.27 -3.04 0.37
CA ARG A 6 -36.46 -3.39 1.55
C ARG A 6 -35.13 -4.05 1.20
N ILE A 7 -34.92 -4.36 -0.07
CA ILE A 7 -33.69 -4.97 -0.58
C ILE A 7 -32.96 -3.90 -1.40
N ALA A 8 -31.76 -3.51 -0.98
CA ALA A 8 -30.92 -2.63 -1.79
C ALA A 8 -30.63 -3.32 -3.14
N PRO A 9 -30.93 -2.70 -4.29
CA PRO A 9 -30.68 -3.32 -5.59
C PRO A 9 -29.19 -3.55 -5.77
N SER A 10 -28.81 -4.78 -6.15
CA SER A 10 -27.42 -5.16 -6.33
C SER A 10 -26.74 -4.27 -7.38
N LEU A 11 -25.55 -3.78 -7.07
CA LEU A 11 -24.68 -2.91 -7.87
C LEU A 11 -24.10 -3.57 -9.14
N LYS A 12 -24.87 -4.44 -9.79
CA LYS A 12 -24.52 -5.05 -11.08
C LYS A 12 -25.54 -4.63 -12.12
N ASN A 13 -25.16 -3.62 -12.90
CA ASN A 13 -25.78 -3.20 -14.17
C ASN A 13 -27.21 -2.66 -14.10
N SER A 14 -27.38 -1.42 -13.66
CA SER A 14 -28.58 -0.64 -13.96
C SER A 14 -28.25 0.76 -14.47
N ALA A 15 -27.82 0.83 -15.74
CA ALA A 15 -28.30 1.90 -16.61
C ALA A 15 -29.76 1.57 -16.95
N TYR A 16 -30.70 1.97 -16.09
CA TYR A 16 -32.12 1.94 -16.39
C TYR A 16 -32.64 3.38 -16.37
N ILE A 17 -32.50 4.04 -17.51
CA ILE A 17 -33.14 5.32 -17.79
C ILE A 17 -34.58 4.98 -18.15
N HIS A 18 -35.57 5.48 -17.38
CA HIS A 18 -36.76 6.07 -17.98
C HIS A 18 -37.75 6.76 -17.04
N LYS A 19 -38.14 7.96 -17.50
CA LYS A 19 -39.53 8.41 -17.71
C LYS A 19 -40.28 9.02 -16.52
N LEU A 20 -39.65 10.00 -15.88
CA LEU A 20 -40.34 11.19 -15.35
C LEU A 20 -39.37 12.37 -15.52
N CYS A 21 -39.52 13.06 -16.64
CA CYS A 21 -38.98 14.38 -16.84
C CYS A 21 -39.66 15.32 -15.85
N GLU A 22 -39.06 15.54 -14.68
CA GLU A 22 -39.04 16.89 -14.15
C GLU A 22 -37.75 17.53 -14.64
N THR A 23 -37.87 18.73 -15.20
CA THR A 23 -36.78 19.56 -15.67
C THR A 23 -35.91 19.94 -14.47
N HIS A 24 -35.03 19.05 -14.04
CA HIS A 24 -33.90 19.46 -13.25
C HIS A 24 -33.00 20.28 -14.15
N GLU A 25 -32.95 21.59 -13.89
CA GLU A 25 -31.84 22.41 -14.33
C GLU A 25 -30.56 21.66 -13.99
N PHE A 26 -29.72 21.46 -15.00
CA PHE A 26 -28.36 21.02 -14.77
C PHE A 26 -27.67 22.16 -14.05
N ASP A 27 -27.46 22.02 -12.73
CA ASP A 27 -26.49 22.84 -12.05
C ASP A 27 -25.11 22.42 -12.56
N LEU A 28 -24.58 23.23 -13.48
CA LEU A 28 -23.16 23.25 -13.80
C LEU A 28 -22.43 23.60 -12.51
N ILE A 29 -22.05 22.58 -11.74
CA ILE A 29 -21.04 22.72 -10.70
C ILE A 29 -19.78 23.11 -11.46
N GLY A 30 -19.44 24.41 -11.43
CA GLY A 30 -18.21 24.92 -12.00
C GLY A 30 -17.03 24.18 -11.39
N THR A 31 -16.48 23.22 -12.12
CA THR A 31 -15.11 22.78 -11.90
C THR A 31 -14.22 23.99 -12.16
N MET A 32 -13.17 24.19 -11.36
CA MET A 32 -12.29 25.37 -11.47
C MET A 32 -11.65 25.54 -12.86
N GLU A 33 -11.74 24.55 -13.73
CA GLU A 33 -11.39 24.63 -15.14
C GLU A 33 -12.52 23.99 -15.95
N SER A 34 -13.04 24.69 -16.96
CA SER A 34 -14.02 24.13 -17.90
C SER A 34 -13.33 23.15 -18.87
N PRO A 35 -13.95 22.02 -19.25
CA PRO A 35 -13.44 21.14 -20.29
C PRO A 35 -13.18 21.84 -21.64
N GLU A 36 -13.86 22.96 -21.90
CA GLU A 36 -13.66 23.78 -23.11
C GLU A 36 -12.39 24.65 -23.05
N GLU A 37 -11.79 24.84 -21.87
CA GLU A 37 -10.59 25.65 -21.67
C GLU A 37 -9.29 24.86 -21.92
N LEU A 38 -9.39 23.55 -22.13
CA LEU A 38 -8.26 22.73 -22.53
C LEU A 38 -7.95 22.93 -24.01
N SER A 39 -7.08 23.90 -24.30
CA SER A 39 -6.56 24.09 -25.65
C SER A 39 -5.94 22.77 -26.17
N PRO A 40 -6.04 22.49 -27.49
CA PRO A 40 -5.42 21.31 -28.10
C PRO A 40 -3.92 21.17 -27.77
N PHE A 41 -3.23 22.30 -27.57
CA PHE A 41 -1.82 22.33 -27.15
C PHE A 41 -1.60 21.84 -25.72
N LYS A 42 -2.52 22.17 -24.79
CA LYS A 42 -2.45 21.74 -23.39
C LYS A 42 -2.71 20.23 -23.29
N ILE A 43 -3.67 19.73 -24.06
CA ILE A 43 -3.93 18.29 -24.21
C ILE A 43 -2.70 17.59 -24.80
N MET A 44 -2.09 18.15 -25.84
CA MET A 44 -0.92 17.55 -26.47
C MET A 44 0.31 17.56 -25.54
N GLY A 45 0.48 18.60 -24.72
CA GLY A 45 1.50 18.63 -23.66
C GLY A 45 1.31 17.50 -22.64
N MET A 46 0.07 17.31 -22.18
CA MET A 46 -0.27 16.22 -21.24
C MET A 46 0.00 14.82 -21.85
N LEU A 47 -0.33 14.61 -23.13
CA LEU A 47 -0.06 13.35 -23.83
C LEU A 47 1.44 13.09 -24.03
N GLN A 48 2.24 14.14 -24.27
CA GLN A 48 3.70 14.01 -24.33
C GLN A 48 4.31 13.68 -22.97
N ASP A 49 3.75 14.22 -21.88
CA ASP A 49 4.20 13.91 -20.52
C ASP A 49 3.86 12.46 -20.13
N LEU A 50 2.69 11.94 -20.55
CA LEU A 50 2.35 10.52 -20.38
C LEU A 50 3.30 9.59 -21.16
N ASN A 51 3.61 9.91 -22.42
CA ASN A 51 4.58 9.15 -23.22
C ASN A 51 6.02 9.18 -22.64
N ARG A 52 6.38 10.25 -21.90
CA ARG A 52 7.66 10.34 -21.17
C ARG A 52 7.67 9.48 -19.91
N ILE A 53 6.52 9.19 -19.31
CA ILE A 53 6.38 8.31 -18.14
C ILE A 53 6.51 6.84 -18.55
N GLU A 54 6.02 6.45 -19.73
CA GLU A 54 6.20 5.07 -20.24
C GLU A 54 7.64 4.76 -20.66
N ASN A 55 8.44 5.76 -21.05
CA ASN A 55 9.78 5.56 -21.62
C ASN A 55 10.94 6.07 -20.76
N LYS A 56 10.70 6.44 -19.50
CA LYS A 56 11.77 6.77 -18.55
C LYS A 56 11.67 5.88 -17.32
N GLU A 57 12.82 5.32 -16.94
CA GLU A 57 13.05 4.78 -15.59
C GLU A 57 12.43 5.70 -14.53
N PRO A 58 11.88 5.13 -13.45
CA PRO A 58 10.95 5.81 -12.55
C PRO A 58 11.51 7.17 -12.14
N LEU A 59 10.74 8.21 -12.42
CA LEU A 59 11.02 9.56 -11.97
C LEU A 59 11.17 9.52 -10.46
N VAL A 60 12.42 9.58 -9.99
CA VAL A 60 12.74 9.92 -8.60
C VAL A 60 12.20 11.33 -8.40
N SER A 61 10.99 11.39 -7.84
CA SER A 61 10.33 12.63 -7.46
C SER A 61 11.29 13.46 -6.61
N LYS A 62 11.71 14.62 -7.12
CA LYS A 62 12.47 15.62 -6.35
C LYS A 62 11.59 16.37 -5.34
N HIS A 63 10.39 15.87 -5.04
CA HIS A 63 9.60 16.40 -3.93
C HIS A 63 10.19 15.91 -2.63
N LYS A 64 10.80 16.84 -1.89
CA LYS A 64 11.11 16.64 -0.47
C LYS A 64 9.83 16.16 0.21
N PRO A 65 9.79 14.94 0.78
CA PRO A 65 8.55 14.43 1.32
C PRO A 65 8.10 15.31 2.49
N LYS A 66 6.86 15.80 2.40
CA LYS A 66 6.17 16.43 3.51
C LYS A 66 5.80 15.34 4.50
N ASP A 67 6.16 15.59 5.75
CA ASP A 67 5.89 14.79 6.95
C ASP A 67 6.60 13.43 7.04
N GLY A 68 7.69 13.40 7.82
CA GLY A 68 8.24 12.17 8.42
C GLY A 68 8.70 11.05 7.49
N ALA A 69 8.72 11.25 6.17
CA ALA A 69 9.11 10.18 5.27
C ALA A 69 10.60 9.92 5.39
N ILE A 70 10.90 8.84 6.08
CA ILE A 70 12.17 8.14 6.00
C ILE A 70 12.45 7.96 4.50
N SER A 71 13.49 8.62 4.00
CA SER A 71 14.09 8.26 2.73
C SER A 71 14.44 6.78 2.85
N TRP A 72 13.68 5.92 2.17
CA TRP A 72 13.91 4.48 2.21
C TRP A 72 15.18 4.19 1.41
N VAL A 73 16.32 4.35 2.06
CA VAL A 73 17.65 4.12 1.47
C VAL A 73 17.77 2.70 0.90
N HIS A 74 17.00 1.76 1.46
CA HIS A 74 16.95 0.35 1.08
C HIS A 74 15.62 -0.04 0.40
N HIS A 75 15.14 0.78 -0.53
CA HIS A 75 13.90 0.49 -1.27
C HIS A 75 13.93 -0.82 -2.09
N PRO A 76 15.04 -1.18 -2.78
CA PRO A 76 15.11 -2.44 -3.51
C PRO A 76 14.92 -3.66 -2.60
N LEU A 77 15.62 -3.65 -1.45
CA LEU A 77 15.52 -4.71 -0.47
C LEU A 77 14.13 -4.78 0.17
N LYS A 78 13.51 -3.64 0.45
CA LYS A 78 12.11 -3.58 0.90
C LYS A 78 11.16 -4.22 -0.12
N ARG A 79 11.31 -3.91 -1.41
CA ARG A 79 10.49 -4.48 -2.48
C ARG A 79 10.64 -6.00 -2.56
N PHE A 80 11.84 -6.53 -2.36
CA PHE A 80 12.09 -7.97 -2.31
C PHE A 80 11.28 -8.64 -1.18
N PHE A 81 11.29 -8.07 0.02
CA PHE A 81 10.53 -8.61 1.16
C PHE A 81 9.03 -8.44 0.99
N ALA A 82 8.57 -7.34 0.38
CA ALA A 82 7.15 -7.14 0.08
C ALA A 82 6.57 -8.19 -0.89
N LEU A 83 7.40 -8.67 -1.83
CA LEU A 83 7.03 -9.74 -2.75
C LEU A 83 7.15 -11.15 -2.14
N SER A 84 7.84 -11.27 -1.02
CA SER A 84 8.12 -12.54 -0.38
C SER A 84 6.97 -12.97 0.54
N VAL A 85 6.51 -14.21 0.37
CA VAL A 85 5.45 -14.82 1.20
C VAL A 85 6.03 -15.89 2.15
N ALA A 86 7.32 -16.21 2.02
CA ALA A 86 7.96 -17.27 2.77
C ALA A 86 7.99 -16.97 4.28
N PRO A 87 7.70 -17.97 5.14
CA PRO A 87 7.72 -17.78 6.59
C PRO A 87 9.13 -17.62 7.16
N ARG A 88 10.16 -18.07 6.43
CA ARG A 88 11.57 -17.94 6.77
C ARG A 88 12.35 -17.70 5.48
N ILE A 89 13.25 -16.72 5.51
CA ILE A 89 14.10 -16.35 4.38
C ILE A 89 15.53 -16.34 4.87
N THR A 90 16.39 -17.12 4.25
CA THR A 90 17.84 -17.03 4.42
C THR A 90 18.39 -16.36 3.17
N ILE A 91 19.16 -15.29 3.36
CA ILE A 91 19.75 -14.50 2.28
C ILE A 91 21.21 -14.19 2.63
N THR A 92 22.09 -14.25 1.63
CA THR A 92 23.52 -13.95 1.81
C THR A 92 23.80 -12.46 1.70
N PHE A 93 24.98 -12.03 2.15
CA PHE A 93 25.43 -10.65 2.00
C PHE A 93 25.56 -10.28 0.52
N GLU A 94 26.08 -11.19 -0.32
CA GLU A 94 26.17 -11.00 -1.77
C GLU A 94 24.79 -10.82 -2.43
N GLU A 95 23.79 -11.61 -2.02
CA GLU A 95 22.43 -11.45 -2.52
C GLU A 95 21.83 -10.10 -2.12
N ILE A 96 22.08 -9.63 -0.90
CA ILE A 96 21.67 -8.30 -0.44
C ILE A 96 22.34 -7.20 -1.27
N GLU A 97 23.64 -7.32 -1.53
CA GLU A 97 24.39 -6.38 -2.37
C GLU A 97 23.85 -6.33 -3.80
N ASN A 98 23.50 -7.49 -4.36
CA ASN A 98 22.93 -7.59 -5.69
C ASN A 98 21.53 -6.95 -5.77
N ILE A 99 20.69 -7.16 -4.75
CA ILE A 99 19.37 -6.53 -4.67
C ILE A 99 19.49 -5.00 -4.53
N GLU A 100 20.43 -4.53 -3.73
CA GLU A 100 20.66 -3.11 -3.49
C GLU A 100 21.45 -2.41 -4.60
N GLY A 101 22.15 -3.17 -5.46
CA GLY A 101 23.01 -2.66 -6.53
C GLY A 101 24.27 -1.96 -6.00
N ARG A 102 24.66 -2.19 -4.74
CA ARG A 102 25.84 -1.59 -4.09
C ARG A 102 26.44 -2.55 -3.09
N LYS A 103 27.75 -2.41 -2.86
CA LYS A 103 28.44 -3.14 -1.80
C LYS A 103 27.95 -2.72 -0.42
N LEU A 104 27.86 -3.68 0.49
CA LEU A 104 27.53 -3.46 1.88
C LEU A 104 28.65 -2.63 2.53
N HIS A 105 28.25 -1.85 3.53
CA HIS A 105 29.21 -1.10 4.32
C HIS A 105 30.07 -2.09 5.11
N PRO A 106 31.38 -1.85 5.33
CA PRO A 106 32.23 -2.72 6.15
C PRO A 106 31.72 -3.01 7.58
N ALA A 107 30.75 -2.22 8.04
CA ALA A 107 30.07 -2.43 9.31
C ALA A 107 29.11 -3.62 9.29
N SER A 108 28.82 -4.21 8.12
CA SER A 108 28.03 -5.44 7.98
C SER A 108 28.65 -6.64 8.70
N LEU A 109 29.96 -6.61 8.97
CA LEU A 109 30.66 -7.59 9.79
C LEU A 109 30.35 -7.48 11.29
N HIS A 110 29.54 -6.49 11.70
CA HIS A 110 29.12 -6.31 13.08
C HIS A 110 27.60 -6.49 13.21
N GLU A 111 27.18 -7.20 14.26
CA GLU A 111 25.77 -7.48 14.53
C GLU A 111 24.90 -6.21 14.60
N GLN A 112 25.47 -5.12 15.09
CA GLN A 112 24.80 -3.83 15.27
C GLN A 112 24.30 -3.23 13.94
N PHE A 113 24.92 -3.57 12.82
CA PHE A 113 24.49 -3.11 11.49
C PHE A 113 23.13 -3.69 11.10
N TRP A 114 22.86 -4.93 11.53
CA TRP A 114 21.66 -5.70 11.19
C TRP A 114 20.46 -5.43 12.11
N GLN A 115 20.63 -4.58 13.14
CA GLN A 115 19.57 -4.27 14.09
C GLN A 115 18.74 -3.04 13.69
N GLU A 116 17.52 -2.95 14.23
CA GLU A 116 16.68 -1.77 14.09
C GLU A 116 17.19 -0.64 14.99
N HIS A 117 17.37 0.55 14.41
CA HIS A 117 17.79 1.75 15.15
C HIS A 117 16.66 2.78 15.14
N LYS A 118 16.29 3.31 16.31
CA LYS A 118 15.22 4.31 16.43
C LYS A 118 15.58 5.68 15.83
N VAL A 119 16.87 5.98 15.74
CA VAL A 119 17.38 7.33 15.44
C VAL A 119 17.89 7.45 14.00
N LYS A 120 18.35 6.35 13.41
CA LYS A 120 18.97 6.33 12.08
C LYS A 120 18.27 5.32 11.18
N PRO A 121 18.10 5.61 9.88
CA PRO A 121 17.58 4.62 8.95
C PRO A 121 18.56 3.45 8.89
N SER A 122 18.12 2.28 9.39
CA SER A 122 18.91 1.05 9.31
C SER A 122 18.41 0.16 8.18
N ILE A 123 19.29 -0.71 7.68
CA ILE A 123 18.95 -1.73 6.69
C ILE A 123 17.81 -2.63 7.20
N ALA A 124 17.74 -2.83 8.53
CA ALA A 124 16.71 -3.63 9.16
C ALA A 124 15.28 -3.12 8.94
N LEU A 125 15.10 -1.81 8.72
CA LEU A 125 13.78 -1.26 8.39
C LEU A 125 13.20 -1.87 7.11
N ALA A 126 14.03 -2.34 6.18
CA ALA A 126 13.58 -2.95 4.93
C ALA A 126 12.74 -4.21 5.15
N TRP A 127 13.15 -5.09 6.08
CA TRP A 127 12.39 -6.32 6.38
C TRP A 127 11.44 -6.14 7.57
N VAL A 128 11.77 -5.29 8.55
CA VAL A 128 10.89 -5.00 9.69
C VAL A 128 9.57 -4.36 9.24
N SER A 129 9.61 -3.46 8.25
CA SER A 129 8.40 -2.83 7.70
C SER A 129 7.49 -3.80 6.94
N GLU A 130 8.05 -4.90 6.43
CA GLU A 130 7.33 -5.94 5.68
C GLU A 130 6.97 -7.17 6.56
N GLY A 131 7.15 -7.06 7.88
CA GLY A 131 6.74 -8.09 8.85
C GLY A 131 7.75 -9.23 9.03
N TYR A 132 9.03 -8.97 8.79
CA TYR A 132 10.11 -9.91 9.07
C TYR A 132 10.96 -9.43 10.25
N GLU A 133 11.50 -10.35 11.02
CA GLU A 133 12.43 -10.09 12.12
C GLU A 133 13.69 -10.94 11.95
N LEU A 134 14.83 -10.41 12.40
CA LEU A 134 16.10 -11.13 12.36
C LEU A 134 16.05 -12.29 13.36
N GLU A 135 16.17 -13.52 12.86
CA GLU A 135 16.18 -14.73 13.66
C GLU A 135 17.61 -15.17 13.98
N SER A 136 18.49 -15.18 12.99
CA SER A 136 19.91 -15.48 13.17
C SER A 136 20.77 -14.73 12.18
N LEU A 137 21.99 -14.40 12.61
CA LEU A 137 23.04 -13.80 11.80
C LEU A 137 24.25 -14.73 11.89
N ASP A 138 24.73 -15.18 10.74
CA ASP A 138 25.93 -15.99 10.61
C ASP A 138 26.98 -15.16 9.87
N LEU A 139 27.96 -14.66 10.61
CA LEU A 139 29.04 -13.83 10.07
C LEU A 139 30.10 -14.65 9.33
N ASP A 140 30.27 -15.93 9.66
CA ASP A 140 31.27 -16.80 9.03
C ASP A 140 30.82 -17.18 7.61
N ASN A 141 29.52 -17.45 7.45
CA ASN A 141 28.92 -17.74 6.15
C ASN A 141 28.31 -16.51 5.47
N GLU A 142 28.42 -15.33 6.09
CA GLU A 142 27.84 -14.07 5.58
C GLU A 142 26.35 -14.20 5.21
N THR A 143 25.56 -14.80 6.11
CA THR A 143 24.12 -15.01 5.89
C THR A 143 23.28 -14.43 7.01
N ILE A 144 22.10 -13.92 6.63
CA ILE A 144 21.06 -13.58 7.59
C ILE A 144 19.88 -14.51 7.38
N THR A 145 19.27 -14.92 8.48
CA THR A 145 18.00 -15.62 8.47
C THR A 145 16.94 -14.77 9.13
N LEU A 146 15.90 -14.50 8.37
CA LEU A 146 14.76 -13.68 8.76
C LEU A 146 13.55 -14.59 8.92
N ARG A 147 12.83 -14.40 10.01
CA ARG A 147 11.55 -15.07 10.26
C ARG A 147 10.44 -14.08 10.03
N ARG A 148 9.42 -14.48 9.27
CA ARG A 148 8.19 -13.73 9.13
C ARG A 148 7.48 -13.76 10.47
N VAL A 149 7.42 -12.61 11.12
CA VAL A 149 6.63 -12.45 12.32
C VAL A 149 5.31 -11.92 11.85
N ASN A 150 4.24 -12.65 12.14
CA ASN A 150 2.87 -12.22 11.87
C ASN A 150 2.57 -10.97 12.71
N LYS A 151 3.16 -9.83 12.33
CA LYS A 151 2.69 -8.52 12.74
C LYS A 151 1.32 -8.43 12.09
N LYS A 152 0.32 -8.55 12.98
CA LYS A 152 -1.10 -8.40 12.73
C LYS A 152 -1.31 -7.36 11.65
N SER A 153 -2.26 -7.62 10.75
CA SER A 153 -2.77 -6.68 9.77
C SER A 153 -2.50 -5.23 10.21
N LEU A 154 -1.87 -4.42 9.35
CA LEU A 154 -1.60 -2.99 9.61
C LEU A 154 -2.88 -2.15 9.88
N LEU A 155 -4.01 -2.83 10.02
CA LEU A 155 -5.28 -2.35 10.48
C LEU A 155 -5.14 -1.77 11.90
N ASN A 156 -5.11 -0.44 11.97
CA ASN A 156 -5.23 0.27 13.23
C ASN A 156 -6.71 0.30 13.64
N ILE A 157 -7.10 -0.56 14.58
CA ILE A 157 -8.45 -0.56 15.16
C ILE A 157 -8.49 0.50 16.28
N PRO A 158 -9.29 1.56 16.17
CA PRO A 158 -9.41 2.57 17.21
C PRO A 158 -9.86 1.96 18.54
N ARG A 159 -9.20 2.32 19.65
CA ARG A 159 -9.49 1.79 21.01
C ARG A 159 -10.94 1.97 21.45
N ILE A 160 -11.64 2.98 20.93
CA ILE A 160 -13.06 3.20 21.23
C ILE A 160 -13.93 2.01 20.80
N LEU A 161 -13.53 1.28 19.74
CA LEU A 161 -14.21 0.10 19.24
C LEU A 161 -13.87 -1.17 20.05
N THR A 162 -12.83 -1.15 20.89
CA THR A 162 -12.41 -2.30 21.72
C THR A 162 -12.75 -2.14 23.20
N ASP A 163 -12.69 -0.91 23.71
CA ASP A 163 -12.76 -0.64 25.15
C ASP A 163 -14.19 -0.41 25.63
N THR A 164 -15.12 -0.13 24.72
CA THR A 164 -16.53 0.15 25.04
C THR A 164 -17.45 -0.87 24.40
N LYS A 165 -18.59 -1.15 25.04
CA LYS A 165 -19.64 -1.99 24.46
C LYS A 165 -20.25 -1.26 23.28
N LEU A 166 -20.03 -1.78 22.07
CA LEU A 166 -20.61 -1.25 20.84
C LEU A 166 -22.15 -1.40 20.85
N PRO A 167 -22.89 -0.43 20.27
CA PRO A 167 -24.30 -0.62 19.95
C PRO A 167 -24.51 -1.82 19.03
N ALA A 168 -25.62 -2.55 19.20
CA ALA A 168 -25.89 -3.78 18.45
C ALA A 168 -25.91 -3.56 16.92
N ASP A 169 -26.42 -2.41 16.47
CA ASP A 169 -26.44 -2.08 15.04
C ASP A 169 -25.02 -1.86 14.49
N ALA A 170 -24.17 -1.15 15.23
CA ALA A 170 -22.77 -0.90 14.84
C ALA A 170 -21.94 -2.19 14.81
N GLN A 171 -22.19 -3.10 15.75
CA GLN A 171 -21.55 -4.42 15.76
C GLN A 171 -21.90 -5.20 14.49
N ARG A 172 -23.20 -5.28 14.15
CA ARG A 172 -23.67 -5.98 12.95
C ARG A 172 -23.10 -5.39 11.66
N GLU A 173 -23.01 -4.07 11.57
CA GLU A 173 -22.40 -3.40 10.40
C GLU A 173 -20.92 -3.78 10.23
N LEU A 174 -20.16 -3.79 11.32
CA LEU A 174 -18.75 -4.17 11.30
C LEU A 174 -18.56 -5.65 10.95
N GLU A 175 -19.38 -6.54 11.51
CA GLU A 175 -19.36 -7.97 11.19
C GLU A 175 -19.64 -8.22 9.70
N ASN A 176 -20.70 -7.60 9.16
CA ASN A 176 -21.03 -7.68 7.73
C ASN A 176 -19.90 -7.13 6.84
N PHE A 177 -19.25 -6.03 7.27
CA PHE A 177 -18.13 -5.45 6.56
C PHE A 177 -16.92 -6.38 6.56
N PHE A 178 -16.58 -6.99 7.70
CA PHE A 178 -15.48 -7.94 7.80
C PHE A 178 -15.74 -9.19 6.96
N GLU A 179 -16.94 -9.76 7.00
CA GLU A 179 -17.32 -10.88 6.11
C GLU A 179 -17.19 -10.52 4.63
N HIS A 180 -17.64 -9.31 4.24
CA HIS A 180 -17.48 -8.82 2.88
C HIS A 180 -16.01 -8.74 2.46
N ILE A 181 -15.14 -8.20 3.32
CA ILE A 181 -13.71 -8.08 3.06
C ILE A 181 -13.05 -9.46 2.96
N ILE A 182 -13.36 -10.38 3.87
CA ILE A 182 -12.83 -11.76 3.84
C ILE A 182 -13.18 -12.42 2.51
N LYS A 183 -14.46 -12.36 2.10
CA LYS A 183 -14.92 -12.95 0.84
C LYS A 183 -14.36 -12.26 -0.39
N LYS A 184 -14.22 -10.93 -0.36
CA LYS A 184 -13.71 -10.14 -1.50
C LYS A 184 -12.24 -10.44 -1.79
N TYR A 185 -11.44 -10.67 -0.75
CA TYR A 185 -10.00 -10.90 -0.87
C TYR A 185 -9.59 -12.37 -0.70
N GLY A 186 -10.54 -13.29 -0.49
CA GLY A 186 -10.25 -14.72 -0.32
C GLY A 186 -9.38 -15.00 0.91
N LEU A 187 -9.72 -14.37 2.05
CA LEU A 187 -8.97 -14.51 3.31
C LEU A 187 -9.47 -15.67 4.18
N ASP A 188 -10.46 -16.41 3.70
CA ASP A 188 -10.97 -17.66 4.24
C ASP A 188 -10.02 -18.81 3.89
N ILE A 189 -9.00 -19.01 4.74
CA ILE A 189 -8.05 -20.12 4.65
C ILE A 189 -8.50 -21.26 5.55
#